data_AF-A0A1B6KGQ5-F1
#
_entry.id   AF-A0A1B6KGQ5-F1
#
_cell.length_a   1.000
_cell.length_b   1.000
_cell.length_c   1.000
_cell.angle_alpha   90.00
_cell.angle_beta   90.00
_cell.angle_gamma   90.00
#
_symmetry.space_group_name_H-M   'P 1'
#
loop_
_entity.id
_entity.type
_entity.pdbx_description
1 polymer ?
#
loop_
_entity_poly.entity_id
_entity_poly.type
_entity_poly.pdbx_seq_one_letter_code
_entity_poly.pdbx_strand_id
1 'polypeptide(L)'
;EYLIFNNKSTGALNDLERITKQAQSMVKFFGLSSLGNISYFDSTGRNDFSLEKAYSEKTSEIIDKEINKIIKEQYKRALEILKKNYDKLIFLAEKLFKKEVLFKED
;
A
#
# COMPACT_ATOMS: atom_id res chain seq x y z
N GLU A 1 7.84 -10.79 -7.67
CA GLU A 1 9.27 -10.59 -7.98
C GLU A 1 10.19 -10.87 -6.79
N TYR A 2 10.16 -10.07 -5.72
CA TYR A 2 11.06 -10.26 -4.56
C TYR A 2 11.13 -11.70 -4.03
N LEU A 3 9.99 -12.38 -3.89
CA LEU A 3 9.96 -13.75 -3.37
C LEU A 3 10.72 -14.77 -4.26
N ILE A 4 10.71 -14.58 -5.58
CA ILE A 4 11.27 -15.54 -6.55
C ILE A 4 12.68 -15.14 -6.97
N PHE A 5 12.89 -13.85 -7.21
CA PHE A 5 14.12 -13.31 -7.81
C PHE A 5 14.98 -12.52 -6.82
N ASN A 6 14.53 -12.36 -5.57
CA ASN A 6 15.16 -11.49 -4.56
C ASN A 6 15.47 -10.07 -5.07
N ASN A 7 14.65 -9.58 -6.00
CA ASN A 7 14.82 -8.30 -6.68
C ASN A 7 13.61 -7.40 -6.48
N LYS A 8 13.84 -6.08 -6.50
CA LYS A 8 12.81 -5.05 -6.51
C LYS A 8 12.91 -4.29 -7.82
N SER A 9 11.84 -4.30 -8.61
CA SER A 9 11.75 -3.57 -9.88
C SER A 9 11.10 -2.20 -9.71
N THR A 10 11.37 -1.30 -10.66
CA THR A 10 10.65 -0.03 -10.83
C THR A 10 9.21 -0.22 -11.33
N GLY A 11 8.87 -1.40 -11.86
CA GLY A 11 7.52 -1.72 -12.34
C GLY A 11 6.44 -1.63 -11.26
N ALA A 12 6.81 -1.73 -9.98
CA ALA A 12 5.89 -1.61 -8.85
C ALA A 12 5.60 -0.16 -8.43
N LEU A 13 6.12 0.85 -9.13
CA LEU A 13 6.00 2.26 -8.74
C LEU A 13 4.54 2.70 -8.53
N ASN A 14 3.66 2.38 -9.48
CA ASN A 14 2.24 2.75 -9.40
C ASN A 14 1.55 2.07 -8.21
N ASP A 15 1.84 0.78 -7.96
CA ASP A 15 1.30 0.07 -6.81
C ASP A 15 1.74 0.73 -5.49
N LEU A 16 3.01 1.10 -5.37
CA LEU A 16 3.56 1.80 -4.19
C LEU A 16 2.91 3.17 -3.98
N GLU A 17 2.69 3.93 -5.05
CA GLU A 17 1.99 5.21 -4.98
C GLU A 17 0.55 5.01 -4.49
N ARG A 18 -0.17 4.06 -5.09
CA ARG A 18 -1.57 3.77 -4.75
C ARG A 18 -1.74 3.33 -3.30
N ILE A 19 -0.92 2.39 -2.82
CA ILE A 19 -1.02 1.94 -1.42
C ILE A 19 -0.63 3.04 -0.43
N THR A 20 0.33 3.90 -0.80
CA THR A 20 0.75 5.02 0.05
C THR A 20 -0.38 6.04 0.19
N LYS A 21 -1.03 6.42 -0.91
CA LYS A 21 -2.20 7.31 -0.91
C LYS A 21 -3.37 6.72 -0.10
N GLN A 22 -3.60 5.42 -0.19
CA GLN A 22 -4.63 4.73 0.61
C GLN A 22 -4.29 4.79 2.10
N ALA A 23 -3.07 4.43 2.48
CA ALA A 23 -2.63 4.49 3.88
C ALA A 23 -2.69 5.93 4.44
N GLN A 24 -2.28 6.92 3.64
CA GLN A 24 -2.44 8.34 4.00
C GLN A 24 -3.90 8.70 4.26
N SER A 25 -4.82 8.25 3.41
CA SER A 25 -6.26 8.53 3.58
C SER A 25 -6.82 7.87 4.85
N MET A 26 -6.43 6.62 5.12
CA MET A 26 -6.81 5.90 6.34
C MET A 26 -6.40 6.67 7.60
N VAL A 27 -5.16 7.16 7.63
CA VAL A 27 -4.61 7.85 8.80
C VAL A 27 -5.09 9.29 8.90
N LYS A 28 -5.03 10.07 7.81
CA LYS A 28 -5.31 11.50 7.82
C LYS A 28 -6.78 11.85 7.75
N PHE A 29 -7.59 11.08 7.03
CA PHE A 29 -8.97 11.45 6.72
C PHE A 29 -10.00 10.60 7.45
N PHE A 30 -9.74 9.31 7.60
CA PHE A 30 -10.69 8.38 8.20
C PHE A 30 -10.46 8.12 9.69
N GLY A 31 -9.37 8.65 10.27
CA GLY A 31 -9.05 8.47 11.69
C GLY A 31 -8.74 7.00 12.06
N LEU A 32 -8.34 6.18 11.09
CA LEU A 32 -8.06 4.75 11.28
C LEU A 32 -6.62 4.54 11.75
N SER A 33 -6.23 5.20 12.84
CA SER A 33 -4.88 5.11 13.40
C SER A 33 -4.86 5.36 14.91
N SER A 34 -3.68 5.23 15.51
CA SER A 34 -3.47 5.56 16.94
C SER A 34 -3.76 7.03 17.30
N LEU A 35 -3.94 7.91 16.32
CA LEU A 35 -4.36 9.31 16.53
C LEU A 35 -5.83 9.45 16.94
N GLY A 36 -6.61 8.37 16.89
CA GLY A 36 -8.04 8.36 17.19
C GLY A 36 -8.91 8.91 16.06
N ASN A 37 -10.17 9.18 16.37
CA ASN A 37 -11.21 9.55 15.41
C ASN A 37 -11.13 11.03 15.00
N ILE A 38 -9.97 11.48 14.52
CA ILE A 38 -9.71 12.84 14.03
C ILE A 38 -9.57 12.79 12.51
N SER A 39 -10.16 13.77 11.82
CA SER A 39 -10.02 13.95 10.37
C SER A 39 -9.37 15.29 10.07
N TYR A 40 -8.33 15.27 9.23
CA TYR A 40 -7.70 16.43 8.63
C TYR A 40 -8.22 16.69 7.21
N PHE A 41 -9.31 16.04 6.81
CA PHE A 41 -9.92 16.25 5.50
C PHE A 41 -10.62 17.61 5.44
N ASP A 42 -10.26 18.42 4.46
CA ASP A 42 -10.93 19.67 4.17
C ASP A 42 -11.83 19.50 2.94
N SER A 43 -13.12 19.34 3.18
CA SER A 43 -14.14 19.22 2.12
C SER A 43 -14.26 20.45 1.21
N THR A 44 -13.68 21.59 1.60
CA THR A 44 -13.70 22.82 0.79
C THR A 44 -12.57 22.90 -0.22
N GLY A 45 -11.60 21.96 -0.18
CA GLY A 45 -10.48 21.88 -1.10
C GLY A 45 -9.45 23.01 -0.96
N ARG A 46 -9.53 23.84 0.10
CA ARG A 46 -8.60 24.96 0.30
C ARG A 46 -7.22 24.45 0.71
N ASN A 47 -7.19 23.37 1.49
CA ASN A 47 -5.93 22.77 1.94
C ASN A 47 -5.18 21.98 0.84
N ASP A 48 -5.83 21.61 -0.26
CA ASP A 48 -5.14 20.90 -1.38
C ASP A 48 -4.16 21.83 -2.13
N PHE A 49 -4.36 23.15 -2.06
CA PHE A 49 -3.48 24.16 -2.67
C PHE A 49 -2.55 24.84 -1.66
N SER A 50 -2.77 24.68 -0.35
CA SER A 50 -1.92 25.28 0.68
C SER A 50 -0.83 24.30 1.12
N LEU A 51 0.43 24.76 1.13
CA LEU A 51 1.55 24.03 1.70
C LEU A 51 1.49 23.92 3.24
N GLU A 52 0.56 24.61 3.89
CA GLU A 52 0.38 24.56 5.34
C GLU A 52 -0.34 23.29 5.77
N LYS A 53 0.34 22.50 6.62
CA LYS A 53 -0.25 21.33 7.26
C LYS A 53 -1.25 21.79 8.33
N ALA A 54 -2.43 21.20 8.37
CA ALA A 54 -3.44 21.44 9.42
C ALA A 54 -3.06 20.84 10.80
N TYR A 55 -1.82 20.43 11.00
CA TYR A 55 -1.36 19.71 12.19
C TYR A 55 0.11 19.99 12.47
N SER A 56 0.51 19.79 13.72
CA SER A 56 1.88 20.03 14.18
C SER A 56 2.91 19.09 13.53
N GLU A 57 4.19 19.45 13.61
CA GLU A 57 5.28 18.54 13.19
C GLU A 57 5.29 17.24 14.00
N LYS A 58 5.03 17.31 15.31
CA LYS A 58 4.88 16.09 16.15
C LYS A 58 3.77 15.17 15.64
N THR A 59 2.65 15.75 15.20
CA THR A 59 1.57 14.97 14.59
C THR A 59 1.96 14.42 13.22
N SER A 60 2.72 15.19 12.42
CA SER A 60 3.27 14.72 11.14
C SER A 60 4.11 13.46 11.32
N GLU A 61 5.01 13.46 12.30
CA GLU A 61 5.85 12.29 12.61
C GLU A 61 5.03 11.06 13.00
N ILE A 62 3.94 11.25 13.76
CA ILE A 62 3.05 10.15 14.15
C ILE A 62 2.33 9.61 12.91
N ILE A 63 1.82 10.49 12.03
CA ILE A 63 1.17 10.11 10.78
C ILE A 63 2.11 9.26 9.92
N ASP A 64 3.36 9.70 9.74
CA ASP A 64 4.35 8.97 8.92
C ASP A 64 4.69 7.59 9.51
N LYS A 65 4.78 7.50 10.85
CA LYS A 65 4.98 6.21 11.54
C LYS A 65 3.81 5.26 11.33
N GLU A 66 2.57 5.74 11.43
CA GLU A 66 1.36 4.94 11.22
C GLU A 66 1.24 4.46 9.77
N ILE A 67 1.50 5.33 8.78
CA ILE A 67 1.51 4.95 7.36
C ILE A 67 2.55 3.84 7.10
N ASN A 68 3.77 4.03 7.60
CA ASN A 68 4.85 3.06 7.44
C ASN A 68 4.50 1.71 8.09
N LYS A 69 3.90 1.74 9.28
CA LYS A 69 3.42 0.55 9.99
C LYS A 69 2.39 -0.21 9.14
N ILE A 70 1.36 0.46 8.64
CA ILE A 70 0.31 -0.15 7.79
C ILE A 70 0.94 -0.83 6.57
N ILE A 71 1.79 -0.11 5.83
CA ILE A 71 2.40 -0.62 4.60
C ILE A 71 3.29 -1.83 4.90
N LYS A 72 4.12 -1.77 5.96
CA LYS A 72 4.99 -2.90 6.36
C LYS A 72 4.19 -4.13 6.76
N GLU A 73 3.12 -3.96 7.53
CA GLU A 73 2.24 -5.05 7.94
C GLU A 73 1.58 -5.72 6.73
N GLN A 74 1.02 -4.94 5.80
CA GLN A 74 0.39 -5.49 4.61
C GLN A 74 1.41 -6.12 3.65
N TYR A 75 2.61 -5.56 3.53
CA TYR A 75 3.69 -6.18 2.75
C TYR A 75 4.09 -7.54 3.32
N LYS A 76 4.27 -7.63 4.65
CA LYS A 76 4.56 -8.90 5.31
C LYS A 76 3.45 -9.92 5.09
N ARG A 77 2.19 -9.51 5.27
CA ARG A 77 1.02 -10.36 5.02
C ARG A 77 0.96 -10.85 3.57
N ALA A 78 1.25 -9.98 2.59
CA ALA A 78 1.29 -10.37 1.19
C ALA A 78 2.37 -11.43 0.93
N LEU A 79 3.57 -11.26 1.50
CA LEU A 79 4.63 -12.25 1.41
C LEU A 79 4.24 -13.59 2.05
N GLU A 80 3.58 -13.57 3.21
CA GLU A 80 3.10 -14.79 3.87
C GLU A 80 2.05 -15.52 3.03
N ILE A 81 1.10 -14.80 2.44
CA ILE A 81 0.08 -15.39 1.55
C ILE A 81 0.74 -16.02 0.32
N LEU A 82 1.67 -15.32 -0.32
CA LEU A 82 2.39 -15.83 -1.49
C LEU A 82 3.25 -17.04 -1.15
N LYS A 83 3.98 -17.01 -0.02
CA LYS A 83 4.75 -18.16 0.47
C LYS A 83 3.88 -19.37 0.77
N LYS A 84 2.73 -19.17 1.44
CA LYS A 84 1.78 -20.24 1.74
C LYS A 84 1.21 -20.90 0.49
N ASN A 85 1.14 -20.15 -0.62
CA ASN A 85 0.62 -20.63 -1.90
C ASN A 85 1.71 -20.72 -2.97
N TYR A 86 2.95 -20.98 -2.58
CA TYR A 86 4.11 -20.94 -3.47
C TYR A 86 3.93 -21.84 -4.70
N ASP A 87 3.46 -23.08 -4.51
CA ASP A 87 3.27 -24.02 -5.62
C ASP A 87 2.25 -23.51 -6.64
N LYS A 88 1.17 -22.87 -6.17
CA LYS A 88 0.15 -22.26 -7.04
C LYS A 88 0.70 -21.04 -7.79
N LEU A 89 1.55 -20.25 -7.13
CA LEU A 89 2.21 -19.11 -7.75
C LEU A 89 3.09 -19.56 -8.92
N ILE A 90 3.90 -20.60 -8.72
CA ILE A 90 4.76 -21.16 -9.78
C ILE A 90 3.91 -21.75 -10.91
N PHE A 91 2.88 -22.54 -10.57
CA PHE A 91 1.97 -23.12 -11.56
C PHE A 91 1.33 -22.06 -12.46
N LEU A 92 0.81 -20.98 -11.88
CA LEU A 92 0.20 -19.88 -12.65
C LEU A 92 1.24 -19.16 -13.51
N ALA A 93 2.44 -18.94 -12.99
CA ALA A 93 3.52 -18.29 -13.74
C ALA A 93 3.95 -19.12 -14.97
N GLU A 94 4.10 -20.44 -14.82
CA GLU A 94 4.41 -21.34 -15.94
C GLU A 94 3.28 -21.40 -16.97
N LYS A 95 2.02 -21.38 -16.50
CA LYS A 95 0.85 -21.37 -17.39
C LYS A 95 0.78 -20.07 -18.19
N LEU A 96 1.00 -18.92 -17.54
CA LEU A 96 1.09 -17.61 -18.21
C LEU A 96 2.26 -17.53 -19.20
N PHE A 97 3.38 -18.18 -18.89
CA PHE A 97 4.51 -18.24 -19.80
C PHE A 97 4.17 -19.00 -21.09
N LYS A 98 3.37 -20.06 -21.01
CA LYS A 98 2.89 -20.81 -22.18
C LYS A 98 1.73 -20.13 -22.89
N LYS A 99 0.87 -19.44 -22.15
CA LYS A 99 -0.37 -18.82 -22.62
C LYS A 99 -0.37 -17.39 -22.09
N GLU A 100 -0.01 -16.43 -22.94
CA GLU A 100 0.21 -15.02 -22.59
C GLU A 100 -0.97 -14.37 -21.83
N VAL A 101 -2.17 -14.95 -21.92
CA VAL A 101 -3.37 -14.53 -21.22
C VAL A 101 -4.03 -15.73 -20.54
N LEU A 102 -4.40 -15.56 -19.27
CA LEU A 102 -5.26 -16.48 -18.52
C LEU A 102 -6.60 -15.82 -18.21
N PHE A 103 -7.68 -16.58 -18.37
CA PHE A 103 -9.01 -16.20 -17.90
C PHE A 103 -9.30 -16.82 -16.53
N LYS A 104 -10.34 -16.34 -15.85
CA LYS A 104 -10.71 -16.82 -14.52
C LYS A 104 -11.06 -18.33 -14.49
N GLU A 105 -11.49 -18.87 -15.62
CA GLU A 105 -11.89 -20.27 -15.80
C GLU A 105 -10.71 -21.19 -16.15
N ASP A 106 -9.56 -20.63 -16.54
CA ASP A 106 -8.32 -21.38 -16.79
C ASP A 106 -7.70 -21.88 -15.49
#